data_AF-A0A0Q5MZB1-F1
#
_entry.id   AF-A0A0Q5MZB1-F1
#
_cell.length_a   1.000
_cell.length_b   1.000
_cell.length_c   1.000
_cell.angle_alpha   90.00
_cell.angle_beta   90.00
_cell.angle_gamma   90.00
#
_symmetry.space_group_name_H-M   'P 1'
#
loop_
_entity.id
_entity.type
_entity.pdbx_description
1 polymer ?
#
loop_
_entity_poly.entity_id
_entity_poly.type
_entity_poly.pdbx_seq_one_letter_code
_entity_poly.pdbx_strand_id
1 'polypeptide(L)'
;MIDRMSETISVGELCQRAAGTTAPGTEALVGLLGRSPRDERIGLDRAPAAVLARRLRSSRAPSSGSLTALLAVLDDLGDDDVRFGRYDTETEVAIMLIDAGGAVTAASVEPVVEPDSVSAAELAGLLRRSDDAAAASSAVARALAVLDERPDESLRVGRQGAIATSRTFRTKYSIAREKGVTVVGLEDFVDRLAERGETEIALCSADTGPAVVVAALRPDRSAAIAVLFVTDLRHDGDARV
;
A
#
# COMPACT_ATOMS: atom_id res chain seq x y z
N MET A 1 13.48 5.54 -29.01
CA MET A 1 12.17 4.97 -28.63
C MET A 1 12.34 3.45 -28.63
N ILE A 2 12.73 2.87 -27.49
CA ILE A 2 12.96 1.43 -27.37
C ILE A 2 11.60 0.79 -27.12
N ASP A 3 11.13 0.05 -28.11
CA ASP A 3 9.98 -0.84 -28.05
C ASP A 3 10.27 -1.91 -26.98
N ARG A 4 9.86 -1.68 -25.73
CA ARG A 4 9.86 -2.73 -24.71
C ARG A 4 8.70 -3.64 -25.05
N MET A 5 8.96 -4.69 -25.81
CA MET A 5 8.04 -5.81 -25.93
C MET A 5 7.78 -6.35 -24.53
N SER A 6 6.58 -6.10 -23.99
CA SER A 6 6.14 -6.67 -22.73
C SER A 6 6.08 -8.19 -22.90
N GLU A 7 7.09 -8.89 -22.39
CA GLU A 7 7.11 -10.35 -22.40
C GLU A 7 5.94 -10.85 -21.55
N THR A 8 5.16 -11.79 -22.07
CA THR A 8 4.00 -12.35 -21.36
C THR A 8 3.99 -13.86 -21.46
N ILE A 9 3.48 -14.52 -20.43
CA ILE A 9 3.27 -15.96 -20.38
C ILE A 9 1.80 -16.25 -20.05
N SER A 10 1.20 -17.25 -20.68
CA SER A 10 -0.17 -17.65 -20.30
C SER A 10 -0.18 -18.45 -18.99
N VAL A 11 -1.30 -18.39 -18.25
CA VAL A 11 -1.53 -19.23 -17.06
C VAL A 11 -1.40 -20.72 -17.40
N GLY A 12 -1.87 -21.14 -18.58
CA GLY A 12 -1.72 -22.51 -19.07
C GLY A 12 -0.25 -22.94 -19.20
N GLU A 13 0.57 -22.14 -19.88
CA GLU A 13 2.01 -22.40 -20.02
C GLU A 13 2.72 -22.37 -18.66
N LEU A 14 2.42 -21.37 -17.81
CA LEU A 14 3.03 -21.26 -16.50
C LEU A 14 2.70 -22.46 -15.62
N CYS A 15 1.46 -22.95 -15.66
CA CYS A 15 1.08 -24.15 -14.93
C CYS A 15 1.83 -25.40 -15.41
N GLN A 16 2.10 -25.53 -16.71
CA GLN A 16 2.92 -26.63 -17.24
C GLN A 16 4.37 -26.52 -16.78
N ARG A 17 4.93 -25.31 -16.75
CA ARG A 17 6.31 -25.05 -16.32
C ARG A 17 6.51 -25.13 -14.80
N ALA A 18 5.45 -24.89 -14.03
CA ALA A 18 5.42 -25.08 -12.59
C ALA A 18 5.10 -26.53 -12.18
N ALA A 19 4.55 -27.35 -13.09
CA ALA A 19 4.26 -28.74 -12.80
C ALA A 19 5.56 -29.55 -12.71
N GLY A 20 5.78 -30.22 -11.57
CA GLY A 20 6.93 -31.12 -11.36
C GLY A 20 8.23 -30.43 -10.93
N THR A 21 8.23 -29.11 -10.69
CA THR A 21 9.36 -28.44 -10.05
C THR A 21 9.25 -28.53 -8.52
N THR A 22 10.39 -28.75 -7.86
CA THR A 22 10.54 -28.74 -6.40
C THR A 22 10.99 -27.38 -5.86
N ALA A 23 10.96 -26.34 -6.70
CA ALA A 23 11.33 -24.99 -6.31
C ALA A 23 10.45 -24.44 -5.17
N PRO A 24 10.96 -23.52 -4.33
CA PRO A 24 10.19 -23.01 -3.20
C PRO A 24 8.88 -22.34 -3.61
N GLY A 25 7.78 -22.70 -2.95
CA GLY A 25 6.46 -22.10 -3.11
C GLY A 25 5.72 -22.42 -4.42
N THR A 26 6.25 -23.32 -5.26
CA THR A 26 5.61 -23.72 -6.53
C THR A 26 4.33 -24.54 -6.32
N GLU A 27 4.22 -25.31 -5.24
CA GLU A 27 3.00 -26.06 -4.92
C GLU A 27 1.79 -25.12 -4.76
N ALA A 28 1.95 -24.05 -3.97
CA ALA A 28 0.91 -23.04 -3.79
C ALA A 28 0.58 -22.32 -5.11
N LEU A 29 1.60 -22.04 -5.93
CA LEU A 29 1.41 -21.44 -7.26
C LEU A 29 0.61 -22.36 -8.19
N VAL A 30 0.93 -23.65 -8.25
CA VAL A 30 0.19 -24.63 -9.07
C VAL A 30 -1.27 -24.73 -8.59
N GLY A 31 -1.49 -24.71 -7.28
CA GLY A 31 -2.83 -24.68 -6.69
C GLY A 31 -3.65 -23.46 -7.12
N LEU A 32 -3.04 -22.26 -7.10
CA LEU A 32 -3.66 -21.03 -7.59
C LEU A 32 -3.97 -21.10 -9.10
N LEU A 33 -2.95 -21.37 -9.92
CA LEU A 33 -3.07 -21.42 -11.38
C LEU A 33 -4.04 -22.51 -11.86
N GLY A 34 -4.22 -23.58 -11.09
CA GLY A 34 -5.19 -24.63 -11.36
C GLY A 34 -6.65 -24.17 -11.32
N ARG A 35 -6.93 -23.08 -10.58
CA ARG A 35 -8.26 -22.45 -10.45
C ARG A 35 -8.46 -21.27 -11.41
N SER A 36 -7.42 -20.85 -12.12
CA SER A 36 -7.41 -19.66 -12.96
C SER A 36 -7.73 -19.93 -14.44
N PRO A 37 -8.27 -18.95 -15.20
CA PRO A 37 -8.46 -19.05 -16.65
C PRO A 37 -7.13 -19.30 -17.37
N ARG A 38 -7.07 -20.29 -18.26
CA ARG A 38 -5.81 -20.76 -18.86
C ARG A 38 -5.21 -19.83 -19.90
N ASP A 39 -6.05 -19.03 -20.53
CA ASP A 39 -5.72 -18.07 -21.58
C ASP A 39 -5.29 -16.70 -21.04
N GLU A 40 -5.49 -16.46 -19.74
CA GLU A 40 -5.05 -15.23 -19.08
C GLU A 40 -3.53 -15.06 -19.17
N ARG A 41 -3.08 -13.84 -19.46
CA ARG A 41 -1.67 -13.52 -19.70
C ARG A 41 -1.07 -12.76 -18.53
N ILE A 42 0.07 -13.25 -18.05
CA ILE A 42 0.87 -12.64 -16.99
C ILE A 42 2.02 -11.88 -17.63
N GLY A 43 2.17 -10.60 -17.26
CA GLY A 43 3.33 -9.78 -17.63
C GLY A 43 4.59 -10.23 -16.91
N LEU A 44 5.70 -10.28 -17.62
CA LEU A 44 7.01 -10.59 -17.08
C LEU A 44 7.89 -9.34 -17.10
N ASP A 45 8.32 -8.95 -15.90
CA ASP A 45 9.20 -7.81 -15.68
C ASP A 45 10.61 -8.28 -15.34
N ARG A 46 11.57 -7.35 -15.46
CA ARG A 46 12.95 -7.54 -15.03
C ARG A 46 13.34 -6.47 -14.03
N ALA A 47 14.03 -6.88 -12.97
CA ALA A 47 14.64 -5.99 -12.00
C ALA A 47 15.80 -6.69 -11.29
N PRO A 48 16.74 -5.95 -10.70
CA PRO A 48 17.71 -6.51 -9.78
C PRO A 48 17.01 -7.20 -8.59
N ALA A 49 17.47 -8.38 -8.19
CA ALA A 49 16.86 -9.16 -7.12
C ALA A 49 16.75 -8.39 -5.81
N ALA A 50 17.80 -7.65 -5.41
CA ALA A 50 17.82 -6.80 -4.23
C ALA A 50 16.76 -5.69 -4.26
N VAL A 51 16.47 -5.14 -5.45
CA VAL A 51 15.41 -4.12 -5.62
C VAL A 51 14.04 -4.74 -5.43
N LEU A 52 13.81 -5.92 -6.00
CA LEU A 52 12.55 -6.66 -5.82
C LEU A 52 12.37 -7.06 -4.35
N ALA A 53 13.38 -7.64 -3.71
CA ALA A 53 13.34 -8.03 -2.29
C ALA A 53 13.00 -6.86 -1.37
N ARG A 54 13.62 -5.68 -1.59
CA ARG A 54 13.30 -4.47 -0.83
C ARG A 54 11.85 -4.03 -1.03
N ARG A 55 11.33 -4.08 -2.26
CA ARG A 55 9.92 -3.75 -2.55
C ARG A 55 8.97 -4.71 -1.84
N LEU A 56 9.25 -6.00 -1.86
CA LEU A 56 8.43 -7.02 -1.19
C LEU A 56 8.40 -6.81 0.32
N ARG A 57 9.55 -6.60 0.96
CA ARG A 57 9.66 -6.28 2.40
C ARG A 57 8.89 -5.01 2.80
N SER A 58 8.90 -4.00 1.93
CA SER A 58 8.22 -2.73 2.20
C SER A 58 6.70 -2.78 2.01
N SER A 59 6.21 -3.70 1.18
CA SER A 59 4.79 -3.78 0.80
C SER A 59 4.03 -4.87 1.53
N ARG A 60 4.74 -5.83 2.15
CA ARG A 60 4.14 -6.97 2.84
C ARG A 60 4.91 -7.29 4.10
N ALA A 61 4.18 -7.47 5.20
CA ALA A 61 4.76 -8.14 6.36
C ALA A 61 5.11 -9.59 5.95
N PRO A 62 6.31 -10.09 6.29
CA PRO A 62 6.66 -11.50 6.08
C PRO A 62 5.83 -12.35 7.06
N SER A 63 4.58 -12.63 6.71
CA SER A 63 3.66 -13.41 7.54
C SER A 63 3.52 -14.86 7.10
N SER A 64 4.11 -15.24 5.95
CA SER A 64 4.01 -16.59 5.39
C SER A 64 5.38 -17.23 5.13
N GLY A 65 5.39 -18.56 5.16
CA GLY A 65 6.56 -19.35 4.79
C GLY A 65 6.93 -19.20 3.31
N SER A 66 5.96 -18.95 2.43
CA SER A 66 6.15 -18.77 0.99
C SER A 66 6.88 -17.47 0.64
N LEU A 67 6.48 -16.33 1.22
CA LEU A 67 7.19 -15.06 1.01
C LEU A 67 8.60 -15.11 1.59
N THR A 68 8.77 -15.75 2.75
CA THR A 68 10.09 -15.91 3.38
C THR A 68 11.04 -16.71 2.49
N ALA A 69 10.57 -17.82 1.91
CA ALA A 69 11.38 -18.64 1.02
C ALA A 69 11.74 -17.90 -0.29
N LEU A 70 10.80 -17.13 -0.87
CA LEU A 70 11.08 -16.29 -2.03
C LEU A 70 12.12 -15.21 -1.70
N LEU A 71 12.02 -14.55 -0.54
CA LEU A 71 12.97 -13.53 -0.10
C LEU A 71 14.37 -14.11 0.08
N ALA A 72 14.50 -15.32 0.64
CA ALA A 72 15.80 -16.00 0.77
C ALA A 72 16.46 -16.22 -0.59
N VAL A 73 15.70 -16.69 -1.59
CA VAL A 73 16.22 -16.85 -2.97
C VAL A 73 16.64 -15.50 -3.56
N LEU A 74 15.86 -14.43 -3.33
CA LEU A 74 16.21 -13.10 -3.84
C LEU A 74 17.44 -12.50 -3.14
N ASP A 75 17.63 -12.78 -1.85
CA ASP A 75 18.81 -12.32 -1.11
C ASP A 75 20.09 -13.02 -1.61
N ASP A 76 20.01 -14.33 -1.88
CA ASP A 76 21.13 -15.12 -2.42
C ASP A 76 21.57 -14.64 -3.81
N LEU A 77 20.63 -14.11 -4.61
CA LEU A 77 20.88 -13.57 -5.95
C LEU A 77 21.48 -12.14 -5.92
N GLY A 78 21.40 -11.42 -4.80
CA GLY A 78 22.00 -10.09 -4.67
C GLY A 78 21.51 -9.08 -5.70
N ASP A 79 22.42 -8.54 -6.52
CA ASP A 79 22.11 -7.54 -7.55
C ASP A 79 21.83 -8.15 -8.94
N ASP A 80 21.78 -9.48 -9.06
CA ASP A 80 21.52 -10.14 -10.33
C ASP A 80 20.12 -9.77 -10.87
N ASP A 81 20.04 -9.53 -12.18
CA ASP A 81 18.78 -9.24 -12.86
C ASP A 81 17.91 -10.50 -12.90
N VAL A 82 16.76 -10.45 -12.22
CA VAL A 82 15.77 -11.52 -12.21
C VAL A 82 14.61 -11.17 -13.12
N ARG A 83 14.09 -12.19 -13.80
CA ARG A 83 12.79 -12.10 -14.46
C ARG A 83 11.72 -12.63 -13.51
N PHE A 84 10.65 -11.86 -13.35
CA PHE A 84 9.57 -12.20 -12.45
C PHE A 84 8.22 -11.85 -13.05
N GLY A 85 7.18 -12.57 -12.62
CA GLY A 85 5.80 -12.25 -12.93
C GLY A 85 5.01 -11.98 -11.66
N ARG A 86 3.93 -11.23 -11.81
CA ARG A 86 2.91 -11.03 -10.77
C ARG A 86 1.56 -11.42 -11.32
N TYR A 87 0.81 -12.19 -10.53
CA TYR A 87 -0.54 -12.61 -10.87
C TYR A 87 -1.46 -12.33 -9.69
N ASP A 88 -2.47 -11.50 -9.91
CA ASP A 88 -3.43 -11.05 -8.90
C ASP A 88 -4.78 -11.71 -9.16
N THR A 89 -5.37 -12.31 -8.13
CA THR A 89 -6.79 -12.71 -8.11
C THR A 89 -7.53 -11.85 -7.08
N GLU A 90 -8.84 -12.07 -6.92
CA GLU A 90 -9.62 -11.37 -5.90
C GLU A 90 -9.14 -11.66 -4.47
N THR A 91 -8.63 -12.87 -4.22
CA THR A 91 -8.32 -13.35 -2.88
C THR A 91 -6.85 -13.67 -2.66
N GLU A 92 -6.04 -13.75 -3.71
CA GLU A 92 -4.64 -14.17 -3.63
C GLU A 92 -3.76 -13.35 -4.60
N VAL A 93 -2.50 -13.16 -4.25
CA VAL A 93 -1.49 -12.58 -5.14
C VAL A 93 -0.29 -13.50 -5.17
N ALA A 94 0.09 -13.91 -6.38
CA ALA A 94 1.30 -14.66 -6.65
C ALA A 94 2.41 -13.77 -7.22
N ILE A 95 3.62 -13.99 -6.74
CA ILE A 95 4.86 -13.45 -7.31
C ILE A 95 5.77 -14.63 -7.58
N MET A 96 6.27 -14.74 -8.80
CA MET A 96 7.10 -15.86 -9.24
C MET A 96 8.33 -15.39 -9.97
N LEU A 97 9.47 -16.05 -9.71
CA LEU A 97 10.70 -15.89 -10.46
C LEU A 97 10.74 -16.93 -11.58
N ILE A 98 11.14 -16.49 -12.75
CA ILE A 98 11.20 -17.32 -13.95
C ILE A 98 12.60 -17.23 -14.55
N ASP A 99 13.29 -18.35 -14.68
CA ASP A 99 14.62 -18.38 -15.29
C ASP A 99 14.59 -18.11 -16.80
N ALA A 100 15.75 -18.08 -17.45
CA ALA A 100 15.86 -17.87 -18.90
C ALA A 100 15.18 -18.99 -19.73
N GLY A 101 15.13 -20.23 -19.21
CA GLY A 101 14.46 -21.37 -19.84
C GLY A 101 12.93 -21.34 -19.68
N GLY A 102 12.42 -20.42 -18.86
CA GLY A 102 10.99 -20.29 -18.60
C GLY A 102 10.51 -21.06 -17.38
N ALA A 103 11.37 -21.77 -16.66
CA ALA A 103 10.99 -22.54 -15.48
C ALA A 103 10.81 -21.62 -14.27
N VAL A 104 9.86 -21.98 -13.38
CA VAL A 104 9.64 -21.27 -12.12
C VAL A 104 10.70 -21.72 -11.12
N THR A 105 11.52 -20.78 -10.65
CA THR A 105 12.64 -21.04 -9.73
C THR A 105 12.33 -20.72 -8.28
N ALA A 106 11.34 -19.86 -8.04
CA ALA A 106 10.75 -19.61 -6.74
C ALA A 106 9.39 -18.92 -6.93
N ALA A 107 8.47 -19.12 -5.99
CA ALA A 107 7.20 -18.41 -5.97
C ALA A 107 6.74 -18.12 -4.54
N SER A 108 5.92 -17.09 -4.41
CA SER A 108 5.15 -16.79 -3.20
C SER A 108 3.72 -16.55 -3.61
N VAL A 109 2.79 -17.23 -2.94
CA VAL A 109 1.35 -16.99 -3.06
C VAL A 109 0.86 -16.55 -1.70
N GLU A 110 0.29 -15.37 -1.64
CA GLU A 110 -0.22 -14.78 -0.41
C GLU A 110 -1.69 -14.47 -0.57
N PRO A 111 -2.51 -14.57 0.49
CA PRO A 111 -3.84 -13.99 0.43
C PRO A 111 -3.73 -12.49 0.12
N VAL A 112 -4.66 -11.98 -0.67
CA VAL A 112 -4.96 -10.55 -0.70
C VAL A 112 -5.38 -10.19 0.72
N VAL A 113 -4.46 -9.56 1.44
CA VAL A 113 -4.83 -8.87 2.67
C VAL A 113 -5.61 -7.66 2.19
N GLU A 114 -6.92 -7.66 2.39
CA GLU A 114 -7.72 -6.46 2.19
C GLU A 114 -7.01 -5.32 2.93
N PRO A 115 -6.82 -4.16 2.28
CA PRO A 115 -6.25 -3.02 2.97
C PRO A 115 -7.06 -2.82 4.23
N ASP A 116 -6.38 -2.87 5.38
CA ASP A 116 -6.98 -2.57 6.67
C ASP A 116 -7.88 -1.33 6.49
N SER A 117 -9.17 -1.44 6.78
CA SER A 117 -10.10 -0.33 6.56
C SER A 117 -10.82 0.06 7.84
N VAL A 118 -11.31 1.29 7.85
CA VAL A 118 -12.30 1.79 8.80
C VAL A 118 -13.38 2.51 8.02
N SER A 119 -14.63 2.43 8.47
CA SER A 119 -15.69 3.29 7.94
C SER A 119 -15.44 4.75 8.33
N ALA A 120 -15.96 5.68 7.52
CA ALA A 120 -15.96 7.10 7.87
C ALA A 120 -16.69 7.36 9.20
N ALA A 121 -17.77 6.62 9.49
CA ALA A 121 -18.48 6.69 10.77
C ALA A 121 -17.60 6.26 11.96
N GLU A 122 -16.83 5.18 11.83
CA GLU A 122 -15.88 4.75 12.86
C GLU A 122 -14.79 5.78 13.08
N LEU A 123 -14.22 6.33 12.00
CA LEU A 123 -13.21 7.38 12.09
C LEU A 123 -13.78 8.64 12.77
N ALA A 124 -14.99 9.07 12.40
CA ALA A 124 -15.67 10.18 13.05
C ALA A 124 -15.92 9.91 14.53
N GLY A 125 -16.29 8.66 14.89
CA GLY A 125 -16.39 8.22 16.28
C GLY A 125 -15.08 8.32 17.05
N LEU A 126 -13.97 7.91 16.44
CA LEU A 126 -12.62 8.02 17.05
C LEU A 126 -12.18 9.48 17.24
N LEU A 127 -12.49 10.35 16.27
CA LEU A 127 -12.19 11.78 16.38
C LEU A 127 -13.01 12.45 17.49
N ARG A 128 -14.29 12.08 17.67
CA ARG A 128 -15.13 12.60 18.77
C ARG A 128 -14.70 12.12 20.16
N ARG A 129 -14.20 10.90 20.26
CA ARG A 129 -13.74 10.27 21.53
C ARG A 129 -12.29 10.55 21.87
N SER A 130 -11.56 11.28 21.02
CA SER A 130 -10.17 11.63 21.32
C SER A 130 -10.17 12.59 22.51
N ASP A 131 -9.75 12.09 23.68
CA ASP A 131 -9.62 12.86 24.93
C ASP A 131 -8.49 13.91 24.87
N ASP A 132 -7.63 13.82 23.86
CA ASP A 132 -6.67 14.89 23.56
C ASP A 132 -7.42 16.08 22.98
N ALA A 133 -7.06 17.31 23.39
CA ALA A 133 -7.72 18.59 23.05
C ALA A 133 -7.96 18.88 21.54
N ALA A 134 -7.59 17.97 20.64
CA ALA A 134 -7.95 17.93 19.24
C ALA A 134 -9.46 17.96 18.97
N ALA A 135 -10.31 17.44 19.87
CA ALA A 135 -11.77 17.51 19.71
C ALA A 135 -12.32 18.95 19.55
N ALA A 136 -11.56 19.96 20.00
CA ALA A 136 -11.86 21.39 19.81
C ALA A 136 -11.04 22.07 18.69
N SER A 137 -10.17 21.33 17.98
CA SER A 137 -9.37 21.89 16.89
C SER A 137 -10.22 22.12 15.64
N SER A 138 -9.93 23.21 14.93
CA SER A 138 -10.59 23.57 13.67
C SER A 138 -10.44 22.50 12.57
N ALA A 139 -9.47 21.59 12.70
CA ALA A 139 -9.27 20.45 11.81
C ALA A 139 -10.27 19.32 12.10
N VAL A 140 -10.50 18.97 13.37
CA VAL A 140 -11.48 17.94 13.75
C VAL A 140 -12.88 18.35 13.33
N ALA A 141 -13.30 19.59 13.60
CA ALA A 141 -14.63 20.05 13.22
C ALA A 141 -14.89 19.94 11.70
N ARG A 142 -13.90 20.32 10.87
CA ARG A 142 -13.98 20.20 9.41
C ARG A 142 -13.95 18.74 8.94
N ALA A 143 -13.12 17.92 9.56
CA ALA A 143 -13.05 16.49 9.26
C ALA A 143 -14.39 15.80 9.55
N LEU A 144 -14.99 16.06 10.73
CA LEU A 144 -16.29 15.49 11.11
C LEU A 144 -17.40 15.89 10.13
N ALA A 145 -17.47 17.16 9.74
CA ALA A 145 -18.47 17.63 8.77
C ALA A 145 -18.44 16.82 7.46
N VAL A 146 -17.25 16.49 6.98
CA VAL A 146 -17.07 15.73 5.75
C VAL A 146 -17.30 14.23 5.94
N LEU A 147 -16.85 13.65 7.06
CA LEU A 147 -17.02 12.22 7.33
C LEU A 147 -18.49 11.86 7.60
N ASP A 148 -19.25 12.75 8.23
CA ASP A 148 -20.66 12.53 8.56
C ASP A 148 -21.57 12.53 7.31
N GLU A 149 -21.13 13.12 6.19
CA GLU A 149 -21.86 13.09 4.92
C GLU A 149 -21.81 11.71 4.23
N ARG A 150 -20.82 10.89 4.56
CA ARG A 150 -20.56 9.60 3.90
C ARG A 150 -20.19 8.50 4.90
N PRO A 151 -21.06 8.20 5.89
CA PRO A 151 -20.72 7.36 7.04
C PRO A 151 -20.26 5.94 6.66
N ASP A 152 -20.79 5.40 5.56
CA ASP A 152 -20.50 4.04 5.08
C ASP A 152 -19.28 3.96 4.15
N GLU A 153 -18.61 5.09 3.86
CA GLU A 153 -17.42 5.10 3.02
C GLU A 153 -16.27 4.31 3.68
N SER A 154 -15.73 3.32 2.96
CA SER A 154 -14.60 2.52 3.43
C SER A 154 -13.29 3.25 3.19
N LEU A 155 -12.61 3.59 4.28
CA LEU A 155 -11.36 4.35 4.26
C LEU A 155 -10.19 3.41 4.49
N ARG A 156 -9.20 3.48 3.60
CA ARG A 156 -7.97 2.68 3.73
C ARG A 156 -7.10 3.18 4.88
N VAL A 157 -6.55 2.24 5.62
CA VAL A 157 -5.63 2.43 6.72
C VAL A 157 -4.29 1.76 6.38
N GLY A 158 -3.22 2.55 6.42
CA GLY A 158 -1.86 2.07 6.24
C GLY A 158 -1.05 2.19 7.52
N ARG A 159 -0.18 1.23 7.82
CA ARG A 159 0.81 1.37 8.89
C ARG A 159 2.01 2.18 8.43
N GLN A 160 2.45 3.13 9.25
CA GLN A 160 3.60 3.98 8.95
C GLN A 160 4.37 4.32 10.23
N GLY A 161 5.67 4.59 10.12
CA GLY A 161 6.48 5.08 11.24
C GLY A 161 6.17 6.56 11.54
N ALA A 162 5.84 6.89 12.78
CA ALA A 162 5.37 8.22 13.19
C ALA A 162 6.36 9.35 12.81
N ILE A 163 7.65 9.20 13.15
CA ILE A 163 8.65 10.23 12.84
C ILE A 163 8.87 10.44 11.33
N ALA A 164 8.84 9.36 10.55
CA ALA A 164 8.98 9.42 9.09
C ALA A 164 7.76 10.10 8.45
N THR A 165 6.55 9.77 8.92
CA THR A 165 5.30 10.41 8.51
C THR A 165 5.30 11.88 8.90
N SER A 166 5.70 12.24 10.13
CA SER A 166 5.82 13.64 10.59
C SER A 166 6.68 14.49 9.65
N ARG A 167 7.90 14.03 9.34
CA ARG A 167 8.84 14.73 8.43
C ARG A 167 8.28 14.89 7.02
N THR A 168 7.65 13.83 6.51
CA THR A 168 7.04 13.81 5.18
C THR A 168 5.89 14.81 5.09
N PHE A 169 4.99 14.79 6.08
CA PHE A 169 3.82 15.66 6.11
C PHE A 169 4.21 17.12 6.31
N ARG A 170 5.18 17.41 7.20
CA ARG A 170 5.75 18.76 7.36
C ARG A 170 6.23 19.30 6.00
N THR A 171 7.10 18.54 5.32
CA THR A 171 7.64 18.96 4.02
C THR A 171 6.54 19.14 2.97
N LYS A 172 5.70 18.11 2.77
CA LYS A 172 4.68 18.08 1.72
C LYS A 172 3.69 19.23 1.87
N TYR A 173 3.14 19.40 3.07
CA TYR A 173 2.04 20.33 3.29
C TYR A 173 2.50 21.75 3.61
N SER A 174 3.74 21.98 4.06
CA SER A 174 4.33 23.32 4.04
C SER A 174 4.47 23.84 2.61
N ILE A 175 5.01 23.04 1.69
CA ILE A 175 5.08 23.39 0.26
C ILE A 175 3.68 23.59 -0.34
N ALA A 176 2.72 22.74 0.02
CA ALA A 176 1.34 22.90 -0.45
C ALA A 176 0.73 24.24 0.00
N ARG A 177 0.94 24.64 1.25
CA ARG A 177 0.48 25.94 1.77
C ARG A 177 1.13 27.12 1.05
N GLU A 178 2.42 27.05 0.74
CA GLU A 178 3.11 28.06 -0.07
C GLU A 178 2.49 28.21 -1.47
N LYS A 179 1.93 27.11 -2.01
CA LYS A 179 1.23 27.09 -3.30
C LYS A 179 -0.26 27.46 -3.22
N GLY A 180 -0.74 27.90 -2.05
CA GLY A 180 -2.11 28.35 -1.84
C GLY A 180 -3.11 27.24 -1.47
N VAL A 181 -2.65 26.03 -1.15
CA VAL A 181 -3.51 24.96 -0.62
C VAL A 181 -3.83 25.25 0.85
N THR A 182 -5.10 25.16 1.22
CA THR A 182 -5.51 25.32 2.62
C THR A 182 -5.25 24.03 3.38
N VAL A 183 -4.37 24.08 4.39
CA VAL A 183 -4.08 22.94 5.27
C VAL A 183 -4.33 23.37 6.71
N VAL A 184 -5.28 22.72 7.38
CA VAL A 184 -5.68 22.98 8.76
C VAL A 184 -5.20 21.84 9.66
N GLY A 185 -4.52 22.18 10.75
CA GLY A 185 -4.03 21.21 11.74
C GLY A 185 -2.66 20.60 11.43
N LEU A 186 -1.91 21.14 10.47
CA LEU A 186 -0.62 20.59 10.06
C LEU A 186 0.39 20.54 11.21
N GLU A 187 0.51 21.64 11.97
CA GLU A 187 1.47 21.80 13.05
C GLU A 187 1.20 20.80 14.17
N ASP A 188 -0.03 20.76 14.69
CA ASP A 188 -0.45 19.78 15.71
C ASP A 188 -0.26 18.34 15.21
N PHE A 189 -0.62 18.06 13.96
CA PHE A 189 -0.41 16.74 13.37
C PHE A 189 1.06 16.33 13.36
N VAL A 190 1.93 17.20 12.87
CA VAL A 190 3.36 16.92 12.74
C VAL A 190 4.03 16.79 14.11
N ASP A 191 3.70 17.68 15.05
CA ASP A 191 4.31 17.71 16.37
C ASP A 191 3.89 16.49 17.20
N ARG A 192 2.60 16.11 17.19
CA ARG A 192 2.14 14.88 17.87
C ARG A 192 2.74 13.61 17.29
N LEU A 193 2.97 13.56 15.98
CA LEU A 193 3.67 12.42 15.38
C LEU A 193 5.16 12.42 15.71
N ALA A 194 5.79 13.59 15.82
CA ALA A 194 7.19 13.68 16.24
C ALA A 194 7.40 13.21 17.69
N GLU A 195 6.49 13.57 18.59
CA GLU A 195 6.49 13.15 20.01
C GLU A 195 6.41 11.63 20.20
N ARG A 196 5.84 10.92 19.22
CA ARG A 196 5.73 9.45 19.22
C ARG A 196 7.03 8.75 18.81
N GLY A 197 7.98 9.47 18.20
CA GLY A 197 9.29 8.92 17.83
C GLY A 197 9.21 7.78 16.80
N GLU A 198 9.96 6.70 17.04
CA GLU A 198 10.09 5.56 16.12
C GLU A 198 8.90 4.58 16.16
N THR A 199 7.81 4.90 16.87
CA THR A 199 6.65 4.01 16.94
C THR A 199 5.86 3.98 15.64
N GLU A 200 5.21 2.86 15.35
CA GLU A 200 4.21 2.79 14.29
C GLU A 200 2.94 3.58 14.65
N ILE A 201 2.22 4.02 13.62
CA ILE A 201 0.86 4.56 13.66
C ILE A 201 0.03 3.93 12.55
N ALA A 202 -1.29 4.01 12.69
CA ALA A 202 -2.23 3.74 11.62
C ALA A 202 -2.64 5.07 10.97
N LEU A 203 -2.39 5.23 9.67
CA LEU A 203 -2.72 6.43 8.91
C LEU A 203 -3.92 6.15 8.00
N CYS A 204 -4.95 6.97 8.14
CA CYS A 204 -6.19 6.89 7.36
C CYS A 204 -6.40 8.18 6.57
N SER A 205 -6.91 8.08 5.34
CA SER A 205 -7.30 9.26 4.56
C SER A 205 -8.67 9.09 3.90
N ALA A 206 -9.49 10.13 3.97
CA ALA A 206 -10.74 10.24 3.21
C ALA A 206 -10.59 11.35 2.17
N ASP A 207 -10.83 11.03 0.91
CA ASP A 207 -10.83 11.99 -0.20
C ASP A 207 -12.26 12.19 -0.68
N THR A 208 -12.80 13.39 -0.49
CA THR A 208 -14.17 13.67 -0.89
C THR A 208 -14.29 14.37 -2.22
N GLY A 209 -13.15 14.70 -2.86
CA GLY A 209 -13.04 15.56 -4.03
C GLY A 209 -12.58 16.99 -3.66
N PRO A 210 -13.40 17.80 -2.98
CA PRO A 210 -13.02 19.17 -2.63
C PRO A 210 -12.13 19.24 -1.38
N ALA A 211 -12.02 18.15 -0.61
CA ALA A 211 -11.21 18.08 0.58
C ALA A 211 -10.62 16.69 0.80
N VAL A 212 -9.49 16.66 1.52
CA VAL A 212 -8.88 15.44 2.01
C VAL A 212 -8.73 15.54 3.53
N VAL A 213 -9.31 14.57 4.23
CA VAL A 213 -9.08 14.36 5.66
C VAL A 213 -7.96 13.34 5.81
N VAL A 214 -6.95 13.64 6.61
CA VAL A 214 -5.94 12.63 6.99
C VAL A 214 -5.89 12.54 8.50
N ALA A 215 -6.10 11.34 9.03
CA ALA A 215 -6.08 11.06 10.46
C ALA A 215 -4.99 10.04 10.79
N ALA A 216 -4.18 10.37 11.80
CA ALA A 216 -3.28 9.42 12.42
C ALA A 216 -3.97 8.83 13.66
N LEU A 217 -3.97 7.50 13.74
CA LEU A 217 -4.58 6.72 14.80
C LEU A 217 -3.49 5.94 15.54
N ARG A 218 -3.78 5.53 16.77
CA ARG A 218 -2.99 4.50 17.45
C ARG A 218 -2.93 3.22 16.60
N PRO A 219 -1.86 2.41 16.68
CA PRO A 219 -1.75 1.18 15.89
C PRO A 219 -2.91 0.20 16.07
N ASP A 220 -3.50 0.17 17.27
CA ASP A 220 -4.67 -0.63 17.64
C ASP A 220 -6.01 0.03 17.29
N ARG A 221 -5.98 1.23 16.69
CA ARG A 221 -7.14 2.06 16.32
C ARG A 221 -8.05 2.43 17.49
N SER A 222 -7.55 2.33 18.72
CA SER A 222 -8.33 2.67 19.91
C SER A 222 -8.63 4.17 20.04
N ALA A 223 -7.78 5.02 19.46
CA ALA A 223 -7.94 6.48 19.49
C ALA A 223 -7.28 7.17 18.30
N ALA A 224 -7.83 8.33 17.92
CA ALA A 224 -7.16 9.26 17.02
C ALA A 224 -6.08 10.06 17.76
N ILE A 225 -4.88 10.10 17.18
CA ILE A 225 -3.72 10.84 17.68
C ILE A 225 -3.77 12.28 17.17
N ALA A 226 -3.99 12.46 15.88
CA ALA A 226 -4.05 13.76 15.24
C ALA A 226 -4.85 13.69 13.93
N VAL A 227 -5.33 14.85 13.49
CA VAL A 227 -6.01 14.98 12.20
C VAL A 227 -5.54 16.26 11.50
N LEU A 228 -5.46 16.19 10.19
CA LEU A 228 -5.32 17.36 9.34
C LEU A 228 -6.42 17.35 8.28
N PHE A 229 -6.80 18.54 7.87
CA PHE A 229 -7.81 18.78 6.85
C PHE A 229 -7.19 19.61 5.73
N VAL A 230 -7.29 19.13 4.49
CA VAL A 230 -6.75 19.78 3.31
C VAL A 230 -7.89 20.14 2.37
N THR A 231 -7.90 21.35 1.85
CA THR A 231 -8.80 21.78 0.78
C THR A 231 -8.08 22.70 -0.19
N ASP A 232 -8.77 23.16 -1.23
CA ASP A 232 -8.19 23.93 -2.34
C ASP A 232 -7.08 23.15 -3.07
N LEU A 233 -7.23 21.82 -3.13
CA LEU A 233 -6.39 20.96 -3.96
C LEU A 233 -6.70 21.28 -5.42
N ARG A 234 -5.93 22.20 -6.01
CA ARG A 234 -6.01 22.49 -7.44
C ARG A 234 -5.91 21.16 -8.20
N HIS A 235 -6.98 20.79 -8.88
CA HIS A 235 -6.91 19.79 -9.93
C HIS A 235 -6.14 20.45 -11.07
N ASP A 236 -4.89 20.04 -11.31
CA ASP A 236 -4.16 20.35 -12.55
C ASP A 236 -4.81 19.60 -13.74
N GLY A 237 -6.08 19.93 -14.01
CA GLY A 237 -6.94 19.19 -14.92
C GLY A 237 -7.84 20.07 -15.79
N ASP A 238 -7.55 21.35 -15.93
CA ASP A 238 -8.22 22.22 -16.91
C ASP A 238 -7.17 22.91 -17.81
N ALA A 239 -6.40 22.07 -18.52
CA ALA A 239 -5.83 22.44 -19.81
C ALA A 239 -6.74 21.85 -20.90
N ARG A 240 -7.84 22.54 -21.19
CA ARG A 240 -8.58 22.32 -22.44
C ARG A 240 -7.78 22.95 -23.58
N VAL A 241 -7.23 22.09 -24.44
CA VAL A 241 -7.06 22.38 -25.87
C VAL A 241 -8.38 22.07 -26.55
#